data_AF-A0AA51DXC7-F1
#
_entry.id   AF-A0AA51DXC7-F1
#
_cell.length_a   1.000
_cell.length_b   1.000
_cell.length_c   1.000
_cell.angle_alpha   90.00
_cell.angle_beta   90.00
_cell.angle_gamma   90.00
#
_symmetry.space_group_name_H-M   'P 1'
#
loop_
_entity.id
_entity.type
_entity.pdbx_description
1 polymer ?
#
loop_
_entity_poly.entity_id
_entity_poly.type
_entity_poly.pdbx_seq_one_letter_code
_entity_poly.pdbx_strand_id
1 'polypeptide(L)'
;MFWAIGTDMIKFEKTGIVMKPLKDQLGCYARFNPGIYYKDGIIHMLYRATNSDIKDGQNYISSIGYARLDTNNNILYDSNKKVIFPTLPYEVKGCEDPRIVEFENNIYIFYTAYDGIKARVAIARTEDFDRYEKLGVIEHFGYDKDAFILPERIDGKIAYIHRISPNIQLDYFNSFDELLSKDSWIGYEDRINASIIMKRKYNWENQKIGGSTPPLKTDKGWLLLYHGVDDEKVYRCSAALLDLKNPANVIARLPYPLLEPTKEYEISGDVSNVVFPEGAYILDGQLNLYYGAADKYIASAKININELLAELMKYPVS
;
A
#
# COMPACT_ATOMS: atom_id res chain seq x y z
N MET A 1 -25.43 10.86 28.82
CA MET A 1 -26.06 11.35 27.59
C MET A 1 -25.21 12.49 27.06
N PHE A 2 -24.21 12.18 26.23
CA PHE A 2 -23.42 13.19 25.52
C PHE A 2 -23.81 13.06 24.06
N TRP A 3 -24.61 14.01 23.59
CA TRP A 3 -24.82 14.24 22.18
C TRP A 3 -23.56 14.95 21.66
N ALA A 4 -22.69 14.23 20.96
CA ALA A 4 -21.68 14.86 20.12
C ALA A 4 -22.33 15.20 18.78
N ILE A 5 -22.68 16.48 18.67
CA ILE A 5 -22.89 17.31 17.49
C ILE A 5 -22.36 16.64 16.21
N GLY A 6 -23.22 16.51 15.20
CA GLY A 6 -22.86 16.09 13.85
C GLY A 6 -21.74 16.97 13.31
N THR A 7 -20.53 16.43 13.31
CA THR A 7 -19.42 16.93 12.52
C THR A 7 -19.41 16.04 11.29
N ASP A 8 -19.56 16.65 10.10
CA ASP A 8 -19.44 15.90 8.86
C ASP A 8 -18.07 15.21 8.85
N MET A 9 -18.08 13.88 8.90
CA MET A 9 -16.86 13.08 8.80
C MET A 9 -16.18 13.45 7.48
N ILE A 10 -14.91 13.85 7.54
CA ILE A 10 -14.17 14.15 6.32
C ILE A 10 -13.98 12.87 5.50
N LYS A 11 -14.02 13.00 4.18
CA LYS A 11 -13.86 11.88 3.24
C LYS A 11 -12.97 12.33 2.09
N PHE A 12 -12.31 11.37 1.46
CA PHE A 12 -11.67 11.60 0.18
C PHE A 12 -12.71 11.97 -0.89
N GLU A 13 -12.43 13.01 -1.66
CA GLU A 13 -13.15 13.34 -2.90
C GLU A 13 -12.67 12.40 -4.01
N LYS A 14 -13.53 11.49 -4.47
CA LYS A 14 -13.23 10.57 -5.58
C LYS A 14 -13.20 11.33 -6.90
N THR A 15 -12.06 11.32 -7.58
CA THR A 15 -11.87 11.99 -8.87
C THR A 15 -12.17 11.08 -10.06
N GLY A 16 -12.27 9.76 -9.83
CA GLY A 16 -12.77 8.78 -10.80
C GLY A 16 -11.74 7.74 -11.21
N ILE A 17 -12.07 6.98 -12.25
CA ILE A 17 -11.22 5.93 -12.81
C ILE A 17 -10.05 6.58 -13.56
N VAL A 18 -8.84 6.10 -13.27
CA VAL A 18 -7.59 6.49 -13.94
C VAL A 18 -7.21 5.45 -15.00
N MET A 19 -7.30 4.15 -14.68
CA MET A 19 -7.05 3.07 -15.64
C MET A 19 -8.15 2.00 -15.54
N LYS A 20 -8.64 1.58 -16.70
CA LYS A 20 -9.56 0.44 -16.85
C LYS A 20 -8.76 -0.82 -17.19
N PRO A 21 -9.36 -2.01 -16.99
CA PRO A 21 -8.91 -3.22 -17.68
C PRO A 21 -8.68 -2.94 -19.17
N LEU A 22 -7.54 -3.41 -19.69
CA LEU A 22 -7.22 -3.28 -21.11
C LEU A 22 -6.73 -4.63 -21.60
N LYS A 23 -7.46 -5.24 -22.54
CA LYS A 23 -7.01 -6.44 -23.25
C LYS A 23 -5.90 -6.08 -24.23
N ASP A 24 -4.70 -5.89 -23.69
CA ASP A 24 -3.48 -5.48 -24.37
C ASP A 24 -2.55 -6.67 -24.67
N GLN A 25 -1.31 -6.37 -25.06
CA GLN A 25 -0.27 -7.38 -25.31
C GLN A 25 0.15 -8.17 -24.05
N LEU A 26 -0.27 -7.77 -22.85
CA LEU A 26 -0.07 -8.54 -21.62
C LEU A 26 -1.12 -9.66 -21.46
N GLY A 27 -2.19 -9.63 -22.26
CA GLY A 27 -3.42 -10.34 -21.90
C GLY A 27 -3.98 -9.82 -20.60
N CYS A 28 -3.88 -8.50 -20.33
CA CYS A 28 -4.30 -7.92 -19.06
C CYS A 28 -5.85 -7.91 -18.96
N TYR A 29 -6.40 -8.51 -17.92
CA TYR A 29 -7.86 -8.50 -17.70
C TYR A 29 -8.29 -7.65 -16.50
N ALA A 30 -7.32 -7.22 -15.69
CA ALA A 30 -7.49 -6.27 -14.61
C ALA A 30 -6.21 -5.44 -14.44
N ARG A 31 -6.37 -4.15 -14.10
CA ARG A 31 -5.27 -3.26 -13.73
C ARG A 31 -5.68 -2.57 -12.44
N PHE A 32 -4.92 -2.77 -11.38
CA PHE A 32 -5.31 -2.34 -10.04
C PHE A 32 -4.06 -2.20 -9.16
N ASN A 33 -4.27 -1.82 -7.91
CA ASN A 33 -3.26 -1.76 -6.87
C ASN A 33 -2.00 -0.94 -7.23
N PRO A 34 -2.15 0.38 -7.52
CA PRO A 34 -1.09 1.23 -8.05
C PRO A 34 -0.14 1.79 -6.97
N GLY A 35 1.10 1.31 -6.94
CA GLY A 35 2.19 2.01 -6.27
C GLY A 35 2.53 3.29 -7.03
N ILE A 36 2.69 4.41 -6.31
CA ILE A 36 2.94 5.74 -6.90
C ILE A 36 4.22 6.34 -6.35
N TYR A 37 5.00 6.95 -7.26
CA TYR A 37 6.10 7.84 -6.96
C TYR A 37 5.95 9.13 -7.78
N TYR A 38 5.89 10.27 -7.10
CA TYR A 38 5.78 11.58 -7.74
C TYR A 38 7.14 12.28 -7.74
N LYS A 39 7.57 12.78 -8.90
CA LYS A 39 8.78 13.60 -9.04
C LYS A 39 8.62 14.59 -10.18
N ASP A 40 8.93 15.86 -9.94
CA ASP A 40 9.03 16.92 -10.96
C ASP A 40 7.82 17.01 -11.92
N GLY A 41 6.60 16.92 -11.38
CA GLY A 41 5.37 17.00 -12.15
C GLY A 41 4.94 15.70 -12.85
N ILE A 42 5.73 14.63 -12.71
CA ILE A 42 5.44 13.31 -13.27
C ILE A 42 5.05 12.34 -12.17
N ILE A 43 4.00 11.58 -12.43
CA ILE A 43 3.53 10.49 -11.59
C ILE A 43 4.01 9.18 -12.20
N HIS A 44 4.96 8.53 -11.56
CA HIS A 44 5.40 7.18 -11.88
C HIS A 44 4.48 6.17 -11.18
N MET A 45 3.86 5.30 -11.96
CA MET A 45 2.92 4.31 -11.46
C MET A 45 3.42 2.90 -11.77
N LEU A 46 3.55 2.07 -10.75
CA LEU A 46 3.65 0.62 -10.89
C LEU A 46 2.32 0.00 -10.51
N TYR A 47 1.69 -0.73 -11.41
CA TYR A 47 0.37 -1.31 -11.19
C TYR A 47 0.39 -2.82 -11.29
N ARG A 48 -0.47 -3.48 -10.50
CA ARG A 48 -0.72 -4.91 -10.63
C ARG A 48 -1.56 -5.19 -11.88
N ALA A 49 -1.15 -6.19 -12.63
CA ALA A 49 -1.73 -6.68 -13.86
C ALA A 49 -1.90 -8.20 -13.80
N THR A 50 -3.01 -8.73 -14.29
CA THR A 50 -3.31 -10.17 -14.27
C THR A 50 -3.53 -10.70 -15.68
N ASN A 51 -3.05 -11.90 -15.95
CA ASN A 51 -3.12 -12.55 -17.26
C ASN A 51 -4.46 -13.29 -17.53
N SER A 52 -5.45 -13.18 -16.63
CA SER A 52 -6.75 -13.86 -16.72
C SER A 52 -7.85 -13.00 -16.08
N ASP A 53 -9.06 -13.01 -16.66
CA ASP A 53 -10.30 -12.45 -16.07
C ASP A 53 -10.98 -13.43 -15.09
N ILE A 54 -10.48 -14.66 -15.02
CA ILE A 54 -11.01 -15.69 -14.13
C ILE A 54 -10.01 -15.92 -13.00
N LYS A 55 -10.40 -15.55 -11.77
CA LYS A 55 -9.67 -15.80 -10.53
C LYS A 55 -9.87 -17.25 -10.06
N ASP A 56 -9.39 -18.21 -10.85
CA ASP A 56 -9.49 -19.66 -10.60
C ASP A 56 -8.38 -20.23 -9.68
N GLY A 57 -7.41 -19.40 -9.29
CA GLY A 57 -6.22 -19.79 -8.51
C GLY A 57 -5.18 -20.61 -9.30
N GLN A 58 -5.48 -20.99 -10.53
CA GLN A 58 -4.60 -21.80 -11.39
C GLN A 58 -3.91 -20.93 -12.44
N ASN A 59 -4.69 -20.12 -13.18
CA ASN A 59 -4.27 -19.32 -14.32
C ASN A 59 -4.24 -17.81 -14.05
N TYR A 60 -4.58 -17.38 -12.83
CA TYR A 60 -4.54 -15.97 -12.39
C TYR A 60 -3.16 -15.63 -11.81
N ILE A 61 -2.21 -15.27 -12.67
CA ILE A 61 -0.84 -14.92 -12.31
C ILE A 61 -0.67 -13.40 -12.40
N SER A 62 -0.27 -12.81 -11.28
CA SER A 62 -0.04 -11.37 -11.19
C SER A 62 1.36 -10.99 -11.65
N SER A 63 1.47 -9.85 -12.30
CA SER A 63 2.71 -9.16 -12.62
C SER A 63 2.54 -7.67 -12.40
N ILE A 64 3.63 -6.92 -12.44
CA ILE A 64 3.63 -5.47 -12.30
C ILE A 64 3.94 -4.84 -13.65
N GLY A 65 3.10 -3.91 -14.09
CA GLY A 65 3.32 -3.03 -15.23
C GLY A 65 3.69 -1.62 -14.78
N TYR A 66 4.16 -0.80 -15.73
CA TYR A 66 4.57 0.58 -15.48
C TYR A 66 3.82 1.58 -16.37
N ALA A 67 3.45 2.73 -15.79
CA ALA A 67 2.90 3.88 -16.51
C ALA A 67 3.44 5.21 -15.95
N ARG A 68 3.34 6.27 -16.75
CA ARG A 68 3.55 7.66 -16.34
C ARG A 68 2.31 8.48 -16.60
N LEU A 69 1.97 9.34 -15.66
CA LEU A 69 0.86 10.26 -15.77
C LEU A 69 1.31 11.70 -15.46
N ASP A 70 0.55 12.66 -15.94
CA ASP A 70 0.61 14.03 -15.41
C ASP A 70 -0.26 14.16 -14.15
N THR A 71 -0.21 15.33 -13.51
CA THR A 71 -0.99 15.65 -12.29
C THR A 71 -2.49 15.78 -12.52
N ASN A 72 -2.95 15.76 -13.78
CA ASN A 72 -4.36 15.70 -14.15
C ASN A 72 -4.84 14.27 -14.45
N ASN A 73 -4.03 13.26 -14.13
CA ASN A 73 -4.28 11.84 -14.44
C ASN A 73 -4.29 11.49 -15.93
N ASN A 74 -3.76 12.35 -16.81
CA ASN A 74 -3.58 11.97 -18.20
C ASN A 74 -2.42 10.98 -18.30
N ILE A 75 -2.68 9.83 -18.93
CA ILE A 75 -1.65 8.81 -19.18
C ILE A 75 -0.71 9.36 -20.26
N LEU A 76 0.52 9.69 -19.86
CA LEU A 76 1.58 10.13 -20.76
C LEU A 76 2.28 8.94 -21.42
N TYR A 77 2.37 7.82 -20.70
CA TYR A 77 2.99 6.60 -21.17
C TYR A 77 2.42 5.40 -20.41
N ASP A 78 2.21 4.30 -21.12
CA ASP A 78 1.91 2.98 -20.53
C ASP A 78 2.81 1.95 -21.21
N SER A 79 3.62 1.25 -20.40
CA SER A 79 4.54 0.24 -20.89
C SER A 79 3.82 -0.88 -21.64
N ASN A 80 2.58 -1.20 -21.25
CA ASN A 80 1.84 -2.39 -21.70
C ASN A 80 2.72 -3.66 -21.67
N LYS A 81 3.65 -3.74 -20.71
CA LYS A 81 4.65 -4.79 -20.54
C LYS A 81 4.83 -5.10 -19.05
N LYS A 82 5.23 -6.35 -18.77
CA LYS A 82 5.55 -6.79 -17.41
C LYS A 82 6.95 -6.27 -17.09
N VAL A 83 7.06 -5.43 -16.09
CA VAL A 83 8.35 -4.87 -15.65
C VAL A 83 8.90 -5.61 -14.43
N ILE A 84 8.03 -6.13 -13.56
CA ILE A 84 8.37 -7.11 -12.52
C ILE A 84 7.38 -8.27 -12.64
N PHE A 85 7.89 -9.48 -12.88
CA PHE A 85 7.08 -10.68 -13.11
C PHE A 85 7.79 -11.92 -12.56
N PRO A 86 7.10 -13.06 -12.43
CA PRO A 86 7.69 -14.26 -11.84
C PRO A 86 8.96 -14.73 -12.57
N THR A 87 10.09 -14.68 -11.88
CA THR A 87 11.39 -15.22 -12.31
C THR A 87 12.07 -16.03 -11.22
N LEU A 88 11.53 -16.05 -10.00
CA LEU A 88 12.03 -16.77 -8.83
C LEU A 88 11.00 -17.78 -8.30
N PRO A 89 11.43 -18.83 -7.56
CA PRO A 89 10.51 -19.84 -7.02
C PRO A 89 9.43 -19.29 -6.08
N TYR A 90 9.72 -18.20 -5.37
CA TYR A 90 8.85 -17.61 -4.34
C TYR A 90 7.66 -16.82 -4.89
N GLU A 91 7.63 -16.57 -6.20
CA GLU A 91 6.68 -15.68 -6.87
C GLU A 91 6.02 -16.36 -8.08
N VAL A 92 6.11 -17.69 -8.20
CA VAL A 92 5.57 -18.44 -9.35
C VAL A 92 4.06 -18.25 -9.59
N LYS A 93 3.31 -17.77 -8.59
CA LYS A 93 1.90 -17.40 -8.69
C LYS A 93 1.64 -15.89 -8.70
N GLY A 94 2.68 -15.07 -8.55
CA GLY A 94 2.61 -13.66 -8.91
C GLY A 94 3.54 -12.74 -8.12
N CYS A 95 3.83 -11.61 -8.76
CA CYS A 95 4.35 -10.40 -8.13
C CYS A 95 3.18 -9.42 -7.97
N GLU A 96 2.84 -9.02 -6.74
CA GLU A 96 1.60 -8.28 -6.45
C GLU A 96 1.83 -7.00 -5.66
N ASP A 97 0.87 -6.07 -5.78
CA ASP A 97 0.64 -4.95 -4.87
C ASP A 97 1.90 -4.07 -4.59
N PRO A 98 2.54 -3.51 -5.63
CA PRO A 98 3.80 -2.78 -5.49
C PRO A 98 3.65 -1.50 -4.67
N ARG A 99 4.63 -1.21 -3.80
CA ARG A 99 4.81 0.03 -3.06
C ARG A 99 6.16 0.65 -3.40
N ILE A 100 6.18 1.93 -3.69
CA ILE A 100 7.37 2.63 -4.18
C ILE A 100 7.88 3.59 -3.11
N VAL A 101 9.15 3.49 -2.74
CA VAL A 101 9.79 4.37 -1.76
C VAL A 101 11.11 4.86 -2.31
N GLU A 102 11.30 6.18 -2.38
CA GLU A 102 12.62 6.77 -2.58
C GLU A 102 13.36 6.76 -1.23
N PHE A 103 14.55 6.15 -1.20
CA PHE A 103 15.36 6.01 -0.01
C PHE A 103 16.84 6.03 -0.42
N GLU A 104 17.64 6.90 0.20
CA GLU A 104 19.09 7.01 -0.06
C GLU A 104 19.45 7.04 -1.57
N ASN A 105 18.78 7.92 -2.33
CA ASN A 105 18.94 8.13 -3.78
C ASN A 105 18.58 6.93 -4.67
N ASN A 106 17.92 5.91 -4.14
CA ASN A 106 17.42 4.77 -4.89
C ASN A 106 15.90 4.70 -4.78
N ILE A 107 15.26 4.06 -5.77
CA ILE A 107 13.82 3.80 -5.74
C ILE A 107 13.62 2.32 -5.44
N TYR A 108 13.09 2.03 -4.26
CA TYR A 108 12.78 0.67 -3.82
C TYR A 108 11.32 0.35 -4.09
N ILE A 109 11.09 -0.88 -4.53
CA ILE A 109 9.78 -1.45 -4.77
C ILE A 109 9.59 -2.61 -3.82
N PHE A 110 8.69 -2.45 -2.86
CA PHE A 110 8.23 -3.56 -2.03
C PHE A 110 7.01 -4.18 -2.71
N TYR A 111 7.00 -5.49 -2.85
CA TYR A 111 5.91 -6.21 -3.50
C TYR A 111 5.68 -7.57 -2.86
N THR A 112 4.50 -8.14 -3.06
CA THR A 112 4.20 -9.48 -2.59
C THR A 112 4.69 -10.51 -3.61
N ALA A 113 5.57 -11.41 -3.18
CA ALA A 113 5.93 -12.62 -3.91
C ALA A 113 5.05 -13.78 -3.42
N TYR A 114 4.21 -14.32 -4.32
CA TYR A 114 3.31 -15.43 -4.01
C TYR A 114 3.68 -16.69 -4.79
N ASP A 115 3.90 -17.80 -4.10
CA ASP A 115 4.26 -19.09 -4.71
C ASP A 115 3.07 -20.06 -4.88
N GLY A 116 1.86 -19.63 -4.47
CA GLY A 116 0.66 -20.48 -4.44
C GLY A 116 0.36 -21.08 -3.07
N ILE A 117 1.33 -21.06 -2.17
CA ILE A 117 1.24 -21.59 -0.81
C ILE A 117 1.35 -20.44 0.20
N LYS A 118 2.32 -19.55 0.00
CA LYS A 118 2.70 -18.49 0.93
C LYS A 118 3.01 -17.19 0.21
N ALA A 119 2.52 -16.09 0.77
CA ALA A 119 2.95 -14.75 0.40
C ALA A 119 4.13 -14.31 1.27
N ARG A 120 5.11 -13.72 0.61
CA ARG A 120 6.29 -13.09 1.21
C ARG A 120 6.40 -11.68 0.70
N VAL A 121 7.11 -10.85 1.45
CA VAL A 121 7.53 -9.54 0.97
C VAL A 121 8.82 -9.71 0.18
N ALA A 122 8.88 -9.11 -1.00
CA ALA A 122 10.05 -9.06 -1.86
C ALA A 122 10.44 -7.60 -2.10
N ILE A 123 11.72 -7.37 -2.35
CA ILE A 123 12.28 -6.05 -2.61
C ILE A 123 12.91 -6.06 -3.99
N ALA A 124 12.52 -5.10 -4.81
CA ALA A 124 13.22 -4.74 -6.03
C ALA A 124 13.70 -3.28 -5.96
N ARG A 125 14.57 -2.90 -6.88
CA ARG A 125 15.15 -1.56 -6.99
C ARG A 125 15.19 -1.12 -8.44
N THR A 126 15.00 0.17 -8.66
CA THR A 126 15.23 0.84 -9.95
C THR A 126 15.87 2.21 -9.71
N GLU A 127 16.53 2.72 -10.74
CA GLU A 127 17.03 4.11 -10.77
C GLU A 127 16.25 4.97 -11.78
N ASP A 128 15.56 4.34 -12.74
CA ASP A 128 15.01 5.02 -13.93
C ASP A 128 13.64 4.52 -14.39
N PHE A 129 13.09 3.46 -13.76
CA PHE A 129 11.88 2.74 -14.20
C PHE A 129 11.99 2.07 -15.59
N ASP A 130 13.20 1.88 -16.11
CA ASP A 130 13.48 1.05 -17.29
C ASP A 130 14.02 -0.32 -16.87
N ARG A 131 14.92 -0.35 -15.86
CA ARG A 131 15.51 -1.58 -15.33
C ARG A 131 15.15 -1.80 -13.88
N TYR A 132 14.83 -3.05 -13.56
CA TYR A 132 14.44 -3.47 -12.22
C TYR A 132 15.32 -4.62 -11.76
N GLU A 133 16.01 -4.41 -10.65
CA GLU A 133 16.83 -5.41 -9.98
C GLU A 133 16.06 -6.00 -8.80
N LYS A 134 15.87 -7.32 -8.76
CA LYS A 134 15.30 -8.00 -7.59
C LYS A 134 16.39 -8.24 -6.57
N LEU A 135 16.25 -7.66 -5.39
CA LEU A 135 17.22 -7.75 -4.31
C LEU A 135 17.03 -9.02 -3.47
N GLY A 136 15.79 -9.48 -3.31
CA GLY A 136 15.50 -10.72 -2.60
C GLY A 136 14.08 -10.79 -2.03
N VAL A 137 13.85 -11.84 -1.25
CA VAL A 137 12.61 -12.07 -0.50
C VAL A 137 12.90 -12.11 0.99
N ILE A 138 12.02 -11.53 1.78
CA ILE A 138 12.02 -11.64 3.24
C ILE A 138 11.34 -12.97 3.60
N GLU A 139 12.09 -13.86 4.26
CA GLU A 139 11.62 -15.19 4.65
C GLU A 139 11.55 -15.30 6.18
N HIS A 140 10.33 -15.38 6.71
CA HIS A 140 10.04 -15.67 8.12
C HIS A 140 8.89 -16.69 8.25
N PHE A 141 8.38 -16.99 9.44
CA PHE A 141 7.41 -18.07 9.65
C PHE A 141 6.00 -17.84 9.04
N GLY A 142 5.58 -16.59 8.83
CA GLY A 142 4.19 -16.21 8.56
C GLY A 142 3.87 -15.83 7.11
N TYR A 143 2.59 -15.60 6.85
CA TYR A 143 2.09 -14.99 5.61
C TYR A 143 2.16 -13.47 5.75
N ASP A 144 2.96 -12.82 4.91
CA ASP A 144 3.31 -11.39 5.06
C ASP A 144 3.11 -10.61 3.77
N LYS A 145 2.57 -9.39 3.91
CA LYS A 145 2.17 -8.48 2.84
C LYS A 145 2.20 -7.03 3.34
N ASP A 146 1.73 -6.09 2.52
CA ASP A 146 1.44 -4.70 2.92
C ASP A 146 2.64 -3.96 3.50
N ALA A 147 3.80 -4.18 2.87
CA ALA A 147 5.08 -3.79 3.43
C ALA A 147 5.78 -2.70 2.64
N PHE A 148 6.53 -1.89 3.37
CA PHE A 148 7.34 -0.77 2.88
C PHE A 148 8.23 -0.25 4.00
N ILE A 149 9.20 0.58 3.66
CA ILE A 149 10.00 1.31 4.65
C ILE A 149 9.52 2.76 4.76
N LEU A 150 9.90 3.43 5.85
CA LEU A 150 9.86 4.89 5.89
C LEU A 150 10.89 5.46 4.89
N PRO A 151 10.62 6.64 4.29
CA PRO A 151 11.48 7.23 3.26
C PRO A 151 12.79 7.84 3.80
N GLU A 152 13.08 7.68 5.10
CA GLU A 152 14.35 8.08 5.70
C GLU A 152 14.68 7.16 6.88
N ARG A 153 15.96 7.20 7.31
CA ARG A 153 16.41 6.45 8.49
C ARG A 153 15.79 7.03 9.76
N ILE A 154 15.40 6.15 10.67
CA ILE A 154 14.95 6.47 12.02
C ILE A 154 16.02 6.00 12.98
N ASP A 155 16.63 6.94 13.71
CA ASP A 155 17.76 6.67 14.60
C ASP A 155 18.87 5.84 13.92
N GLY A 156 19.20 6.21 12.68
CA GLY A 156 20.21 5.54 11.86
C GLY A 156 19.77 4.21 11.22
N LYS A 157 18.54 3.74 11.46
CA LYS A 157 18.04 2.44 10.98
C LYS A 157 16.97 2.58 9.90
N ILE A 158 16.87 1.57 9.05
CA ILE A 158 15.76 1.35 8.13
C ILE A 158 14.56 0.90 8.98
N ALA A 159 13.49 1.70 8.98
CA ALA A 159 12.24 1.40 9.65
C ALA A 159 11.28 0.70 8.68
N TYR A 160 11.04 -0.60 8.87
CA TYR A 160 10.30 -1.49 7.98
C TYR A 160 8.92 -1.80 8.56
N ILE A 161 7.88 -1.30 7.89
CA ILE A 161 6.48 -1.58 8.20
C ILE A 161 6.02 -2.76 7.36
N HIS A 162 5.31 -3.70 7.97
CA HIS A 162 4.75 -4.87 7.28
C HIS A 162 3.55 -5.45 8.03
N ARG A 163 3.01 -6.58 7.53
CA ARG A 163 1.75 -7.12 8.02
C ARG A 163 1.71 -8.64 7.95
N ILE A 164 2.11 -9.26 9.07
CA ILE A 164 1.60 -10.57 9.48
C ILE A 164 0.23 -10.37 10.13
N SER A 165 -0.79 -10.91 9.47
CA SER A 165 -2.20 -10.70 9.82
C SER A 165 -2.50 -11.07 11.29
N PRO A 166 -3.33 -10.28 12.01
CA PRO A 166 -4.24 -9.24 11.51
C PRO A 166 -3.75 -7.79 11.71
N ASN A 167 -2.54 -7.58 12.23
CA ASN A 167 -2.07 -6.29 12.75
C ASN A 167 -0.88 -5.77 11.94
N ILE A 168 -0.54 -4.49 12.11
CA ILE A 168 0.62 -3.86 11.47
C ILE A 168 1.83 -3.93 12.41
N GLN A 169 2.95 -4.38 11.89
CA GLN A 169 4.23 -4.45 12.57
C GLN A 169 5.22 -3.39 12.05
N LEU A 170 6.19 -3.05 12.89
CA LEU A 170 7.34 -2.20 12.58
C LEU A 170 8.60 -2.82 13.18
N ASP A 171 9.60 -3.05 12.35
CA ASP A 171 10.92 -3.54 12.74
C ASP A 171 12.02 -2.65 12.18
N TYR A 172 13.24 -2.75 12.73
CA TYR A 172 14.36 -1.87 12.39
C TYR A 172 15.60 -2.66 12.00
N PHE A 173 16.25 -2.22 10.92
CA PHE A 173 17.43 -2.89 10.35
C PHE A 173 18.53 -1.88 10.03
N ASN A 174 19.81 -2.25 10.10
CA ASN A 174 20.91 -1.36 9.78
C ASN A 174 21.12 -1.22 8.25
N SER A 175 20.82 -2.29 7.49
CA SER A 175 20.96 -2.34 6.03
C SER A 175 19.89 -3.21 5.36
N PHE A 176 19.78 -3.11 4.03
CA PHE A 176 18.93 -4.03 3.25
C PHE A 176 19.44 -5.47 3.30
N ASP A 177 20.75 -5.69 3.41
CA ASP A 177 21.31 -7.04 3.57
C ASP A 177 20.85 -7.67 4.89
N GLU A 178 20.81 -6.89 5.98
CA GLU A 178 20.26 -7.37 7.25
C GLU A 178 18.76 -7.63 7.14
N LEU A 179 17.99 -6.73 6.51
CA LEU A 179 16.55 -6.92 6.28
C LEU A 179 16.24 -8.18 5.46
N LEU A 180 17.05 -8.48 4.43
CA LEU A 180 16.89 -9.64 3.56
C LEU A 180 17.52 -10.93 4.12
N SER A 181 18.37 -10.82 5.13
CA SER A 181 19.02 -11.99 5.74
C SER A 181 18.01 -12.82 6.51
N LYS A 182 17.97 -14.13 6.21
CA LYS A 182 17.15 -15.10 6.94
C LYS A 182 17.48 -15.13 8.44
N ASP A 183 18.73 -14.91 8.81
CA ASP A 183 19.18 -14.94 10.20
C ASP A 183 18.50 -13.85 11.05
N SER A 184 18.23 -12.69 10.43
CA SER A 184 17.51 -11.60 11.07
C SER A 184 16.08 -11.96 11.43
N TRP A 185 15.50 -13.02 10.84
CA TRP A 185 14.10 -13.42 11.03
C TRP A 185 13.93 -14.70 11.84
N ILE A 186 15.02 -15.33 12.29
CA ILE A 186 14.95 -16.51 13.17
C ILE A 186 14.29 -16.11 14.50
N GLY A 187 13.29 -16.89 14.93
CA GLY A 187 12.53 -16.66 16.16
C GLY A 187 11.63 -15.42 16.11
N TYR A 188 11.28 -14.93 14.91
CA TYR A 188 10.38 -13.78 14.78
C TYR A 188 8.99 -14.07 15.36
N GLU A 189 8.53 -15.32 15.31
CA GLU A 189 7.28 -15.80 15.91
C GLU A 189 7.18 -15.51 17.41
N ASP A 190 8.30 -15.55 18.13
CA ASP A 190 8.34 -15.34 19.57
C ASP A 190 8.35 -13.85 19.94
N ARG A 191 8.74 -12.97 19.01
CA ARG A 191 8.89 -11.53 19.25
C ARG A 191 7.93 -10.63 18.47
N ILE A 192 7.13 -11.17 17.55
CA ILE A 192 6.16 -10.42 16.74
C ILE A 192 5.29 -9.46 17.57
N ASN A 193 4.90 -9.86 18.78
CA ASN A 193 4.07 -9.02 19.65
C ASN A 193 4.74 -7.69 20.03
N ALA A 194 6.07 -7.64 20.12
CA ALA A 194 6.82 -6.42 20.40
C ALA A 194 6.91 -5.51 19.17
N SER A 195 6.79 -6.07 17.96
CA SER A 195 6.82 -5.32 16.70
C SER A 195 5.45 -4.73 16.32
N ILE A 196 4.34 -5.15 16.95
CA ILE A 196 3.01 -4.62 16.64
C ILE A 196 2.88 -3.16 17.09
N ILE A 197 2.73 -2.25 16.12
CA ILE A 197 2.49 -0.82 16.37
C ILE A 197 1.02 -0.45 16.30
N MET A 198 0.20 -1.22 15.56
CA MET A 198 -1.22 -0.95 15.42
C MET A 198 -2.02 -2.25 15.39
N LYS A 199 -3.03 -2.32 16.25
CA LYS A 199 -4.00 -3.43 16.31
C LYS A 199 -5.36 -2.99 15.76
N ARG A 200 -6.13 -3.93 15.23
CA ARG A 200 -7.57 -3.72 14.96
C ARG A 200 -8.30 -3.26 16.24
N LYS A 201 -9.21 -2.30 16.08
CA LYS A 201 -9.91 -1.58 17.15
C LYS A 201 -11.36 -1.26 16.79
N TYR A 202 -11.64 -0.91 15.53
CA TYR A 202 -12.98 -0.47 15.08
C TYR A 202 -13.70 -1.56 14.27
N ASN A 203 -15.04 -1.51 14.22
CA ASN A 203 -15.84 -2.55 13.54
C ASN A 203 -15.51 -2.69 12.04
N TRP A 204 -15.19 -1.58 11.37
CA TRP A 204 -14.87 -1.58 9.94
C TRP A 204 -13.50 -2.21 9.61
N GLU A 205 -12.74 -2.59 10.62
CA GLU A 205 -11.40 -3.21 10.53
C GLU A 205 -11.29 -4.50 11.36
N ASN A 206 -12.41 -5.15 11.66
CA ASN A 206 -12.49 -6.27 12.61
C ASN A 206 -11.75 -7.53 12.15
N GLN A 207 -11.64 -7.81 10.85
CA GLN A 207 -10.89 -8.98 10.36
C GLN A 207 -9.39 -8.73 10.38
N LYS A 208 -8.95 -7.63 9.78
CA LYS A 208 -7.53 -7.27 9.62
C LYS A 208 -7.34 -5.80 9.23
N ILE A 209 -6.14 -5.30 9.53
CA ILE A 209 -5.59 -4.05 9.00
C ILE A 209 -4.27 -4.32 8.28
N GLY A 210 -3.86 -3.39 7.42
CA GLY A 210 -2.55 -3.41 6.75
C GLY A 210 -2.15 -2.05 6.22
N GLY A 211 -0.83 -1.82 6.08
CA GLY A 211 -0.30 -0.58 5.54
C GLY A 211 -0.78 -0.37 4.10
N SER A 212 -1.36 0.79 3.81
CA SER A 212 -1.83 1.11 2.47
C SER A 212 -0.70 1.73 1.67
N THR A 213 -0.17 2.88 2.07
CA THR A 213 0.89 3.58 1.33
C THR A 213 2.12 3.73 2.20
N PRO A 214 3.34 3.85 1.61
CA PRO A 214 4.49 4.33 2.35
C PRO A 214 4.18 5.62 3.13
N PRO A 215 4.66 5.79 4.37
CA PRO A 215 4.26 6.93 5.19
C PRO A 215 4.75 8.24 4.61
N LEU A 216 3.88 9.24 4.59
CA LEU A 216 4.20 10.58 4.12
C LEU A 216 4.62 11.44 5.32
N LYS A 217 5.79 12.08 5.23
CA LYS A 217 6.27 12.98 6.29
C LYS A 217 5.44 14.25 6.32
N THR A 218 4.97 14.64 7.50
CA THR A 218 4.25 15.90 7.74
C THR A 218 4.85 16.63 8.94
N ASP A 219 4.42 17.87 9.20
CA ASP A 219 4.80 18.62 10.39
C ASP A 219 4.18 18.04 11.68
N LYS A 220 3.18 17.17 11.57
CA LYS A 220 2.50 16.53 12.72
C LYS A 220 2.95 15.10 13.00
N GLY A 221 3.66 14.45 12.08
CA GLY A 221 3.93 13.02 12.17
C GLY A 221 4.18 12.37 10.81
N TRP A 222 4.47 11.08 10.84
CA TRP A 222 4.36 10.22 9.68
C TRP A 222 2.89 9.89 9.44
N LEU A 223 2.32 10.40 8.35
CA LEU A 223 0.96 10.04 7.93
C LEU A 223 0.97 8.65 7.31
N LEU A 224 0.38 7.70 8.03
CA LEU A 224 0.17 6.33 7.57
C LEU A 224 -1.27 6.16 7.11
N LEU A 225 -1.47 5.98 5.80
CA LEU A 225 -2.72 5.46 5.28
C LEU A 225 -2.73 3.94 5.46
N TYR A 226 -3.86 3.39 5.89
CA TYR A 226 -4.00 1.96 6.15
C TYR A 226 -5.39 1.47 5.77
N HIS A 227 -5.48 0.21 5.33
CA HIS A 227 -6.75 -0.41 5.02
C HIS A 227 -7.29 -1.18 6.22
N GLY A 228 -8.62 -1.31 6.29
CA GLY A 228 -9.32 -2.16 7.23
C GLY A 228 -10.36 -3.02 6.50
N VAL A 229 -10.55 -4.24 6.99
CA VAL A 229 -11.52 -5.19 6.46
C VAL A 229 -12.51 -5.56 7.55
N ASP A 230 -13.80 -5.40 7.27
CA ASP A 230 -14.88 -5.80 8.18
C ASP A 230 -15.27 -7.27 8.01
N ASP A 231 -16.24 -7.72 8.81
CA ASP A 231 -16.69 -9.12 8.81
C ASP A 231 -17.39 -9.50 7.49
N GLU A 232 -17.96 -8.52 6.79
CA GLU A 232 -18.55 -8.63 5.45
C GLU A 232 -17.51 -8.58 4.32
N LYS A 233 -16.21 -8.53 4.64
CA LYS A 233 -15.08 -8.47 3.71
C LYS A 233 -15.03 -7.19 2.86
N VAL A 234 -15.64 -6.10 3.33
CA VAL A 234 -15.56 -4.79 2.69
C VAL A 234 -14.23 -4.12 3.06
N TYR A 235 -13.44 -3.77 2.05
CA TYR A 235 -12.17 -3.06 2.25
C TYR A 235 -12.41 -1.55 2.25
N ARG A 236 -11.91 -0.89 3.28
CA ARG A 236 -11.96 0.58 3.45
C ARG A 236 -10.58 1.11 3.79
N CYS A 237 -10.35 2.41 3.60
CA CYS A 237 -9.11 3.08 4.00
C CYS A 237 -9.37 4.11 5.10
N SER A 238 -8.44 4.23 6.04
CA SER A 238 -8.35 5.36 6.98
C SER A 238 -6.90 5.79 7.17
N ALA A 239 -6.65 6.64 8.17
CA ALA A 239 -5.35 7.23 8.45
C ALA A 239 -5.00 7.19 9.94
N ALA A 240 -3.69 7.12 10.19
CA ALA A 240 -3.07 7.31 11.49
C ALA A 240 -1.85 8.23 11.36
N LEU A 241 -1.44 8.85 12.46
CA LEU A 241 -0.17 9.54 12.59
C LEU A 241 0.76 8.74 13.50
N LEU A 242 1.97 8.52 13.04
CA LEU A 242 3.08 7.99 13.85
C LEU A 242 4.01 9.13 14.26
N ASP A 243 4.63 9.05 15.43
CA ASP A 243 5.60 10.05 15.88
C ASP A 243 6.83 10.10 14.96
N LEU A 244 7.31 11.32 14.66
CA LEU A 244 8.42 11.53 13.73
C LEU A 244 9.74 10.88 14.21
N LYS A 245 9.99 10.90 15.51
CA LYS A 245 11.23 10.39 16.12
C LYS A 245 11.13 8.91 16.45
N ASN A 246 9.95 8.48 16.89
CA ASN A 246 9.68 7.09 17.23
C ASN A 246 8.38 6.60 16.57
N PRO A 247 8.41 6.14 15.30
CA PRO A 247 7.22 5.70 14.58
C PRO A 247 6.56 4.44 15.17
N ALA A 248 7.18 3.80 16.18
CA ALA A 248 6.49 2.78 16.97
C ALA A 248 5.36 3.36 17.83
N ASN A 249 5.37 4.69 18.07
CA ASN A 249 4.33 5.40 18.77
C ASN A 249 3.28 5.95 17.79
N VAL A 250 2.08 5.36 17.79
CA VAL A 250 0.91 5.92 17.08
C VAL A 250 0.36 7.07 17.93
N ILE A 251 0.41 8.31 17.43
CA ILE A 251 0.00 9.51 18.18
C ILE A 251 -1.45 9.91 17.92
N ALA A 252 -2.00 9.56 16.76
CA ALA A 252 -3.39 9.82 16.41
C ALA A 252 -3.93 8.80 15.43
N ARG A 253 -5.24 8.53 15.46
CA ARG A 253 -5.89 7.57 14.57
C ARG A 253 -7.37 7.85 14.43
N LEU A 254 -7.86 7.90 13.20
CA LEU A 254 -9.28 8.13 12.95
C LEU A 254 -10.12 6.90 13.32
N PRO A 255 -11.30 7.09 13.95
CA PRO A 255 -12.19 5.98 14.30
C PRO A 255 -13.10 5.53 13.15
N TYR A 256 -13.06 6.23 12.01
CA TYR A 256 -13.92 5.99 10.85
C TYR A 256 -13.10 5.93 9.54
N PRO A 257 -13.63 5.30 8.48
CA PRO A 257 -12.96 5.24 7.18
C PRO A 257 -13.02 6.60 6.44
N LEU A 258 -11.95 6.97 5.76
CA LEU A 258 -11.87 8.13 4.86
C LEU A 258 -12.31 7.79 3.43
N LEU A 259 -12.17 6.52 3.03
CA LEU A 259 -12.57 6.01 1.72
C LEU A 259 -13.26 4.66 1.88
N GLU A 260 -14.40 4.48 1.23
CA GLU A 260 -15.20 3.24 1.24
C GLU A 260 -15.83 3.02 -0.14
N PRO A 261 -16.13 1.76 -0.53
CA PRO A 261 -16.70 1.47 -1.84
C PRO A 261 -18.14 1.99 -1.94
N THR A 262 -18.39 2.88 -2.89
CA THR A 262 -19.71 3.48 -3.16
C THR A 262 -20.00 3.64 -4.65
N LYS A 263 -19.00 3.52 -5.51
CA LYS A 263 -19.13 3.60 -6.96
C LYS A 263 -19.23 2.19 -7.55
N GLU A 264 -19.89 2.08 -8.70
CA GLU A 264 -20.09 0.79 -9.38
C GLU A 264 -18.78 0.02 -9.59
N TYR A 265 -17.71 0.73 -9.99
CA TYR A 265 -16.38 0.17 -10.22
C TYR A 265 -15.63 -0.25 -8.93
N GLU A 266 -16.19 0.02 -7.74
CA GLU A 266 -15.64 -0.37 -6.44
C GLU A 266 -16.45 -1.51 -5.80
N ILE A 267 -17.74 -1.59 -6.11
CA ILE A 267 -18.65 -2.62 -5.57
C ILE A 267 -18.72 -3.87 -6.47
N SER A 268 -18.30 -3.78 -7.74
CA SER A 268 -18.37 -4.88 -8.71
C SER A 268 -17.06 -5.06 -9.49
N GLY A 269 -16.45 -6.24 -9.37
CA GLY A 269 -15.19 -6.60 -10.01
C GLY A 269 -14.76 -8.01 -9.63
N ASP A 270 -13.46 -8.31 -9.75
CA ASP A 270 -12.90 -9.63 -9.40
C ASP A 270 -13.02 -9.90 -7.90
N VAL A 271 -12.98 -8.84 -7.08
CA VAL A 271 -13.36 -8.85 -5.67
C VAL A 271 -14.26 -7.65 -5.40
N SER A 272 -15.53 -7.90 -5.14
CA SER A 272 -16.52 -6.85 -4.84
C SER A 272 -16.24 -6.12 -3.52
N ASN A 273 -16.70 -4.88 -3.43
CA ASN A 273 -16.65 -4.02 -2.24
C ASN A 273 -15.21 -3.70 -1.78
N VAL A 274 -14.36 -3.29 -2.71
CA VAL A 274 -12.96 -3.00 -2.45
C VAL A 274 -12.60 -1.58 -2.89
N VAL A 275 -12.08 -0.80 -1.94
CA VAL A 275 -11.13 0.28 -2.19
C VAL A 275 -9.84 -0.05 -1.45
N PHE A 276 -8.74 -0.16 -2.18
CA PHE A 276 -7.45 -0.58 -1.62
C PHE A 276 -6.38 0.39 -2.12
N PRO A 277 -5.84 1.28 -1.27
CA PRO A 277 -4.82 2.23 -1.72
C PRO A 277 -3.38 1.73 -1.60
N GLU A 278 -2.54 2.12 -2.55
CA GLU A 278 -1.12 1.72 -2.60
C GLU A 278 -0.15 2.85 -2.94
N GLY A 279 -0.68 3.96 -3.47
CA GLY A 279 0.13 5.09 -3.86
C GLY A 279 -0.50 6.41 -3.48
N ALA A 280 0.30 7.30 -2.88
CA ALA A 280 -0.14 8.63 -2.51
C ALA A 280 1.02 9.62 -2.57
N TYR A 281 0.71 10.89 -2.81
CA TYR A 281 1.67 11.99 -2.72
C TYR A 281 0.96 13.28 -2.34
N ILE A 282 1.72 14.24 -1.78
CA ILE A 282 1.21 15.56 -1.44
C ILE A 282 1.65 16.55 -2.52
N LEU A 283 0.71 17.31 -3.06
CA LEU A 283 0.96 18.39 -4.01
C LEU A 283 -0.06 19.51 -3.78
N ASP A 284 0.40 20.75 -3.72
CA ASP A 284 -0.46 21.95 -3.61
C ASP A 284 -1.52 21.88 -2.49
N GLY A 285 -1.13 21.36 -1.32
CA GLY A 285 -2.02 21.22 -0.16
C GLY A 285 -3.05 20.10 -0.27
N GLN A 286 -2.95 19.25 -1.30
CA GLN A 286 -3.79 18.07 -1.49
C GLN A 286 -2.97 16.80 -1.27
N LEU A 287 -3.53 15.86 -0.52
CA LEU A 287 -3.12 14.48 -0.52
C LEU A 287 -3.83 13.77 -1.67
N ASN A 288 -3.08 13.45 -2.72
CA ASN A 288 -3.55 12.71 -3.88
C ASN A 288 -3.34 11.21 -3.63
N LEU A 289 -4.40 10.42 -3.80
CA LEU A 289 -4.44 8.99 -3.50
C LEU A 289 -4.83 8.21 -4.76
N TYR A 290 -4.13 7.12 -5.01
CA TYR A 290 -4.45 6.14 -6.05
C TYR A 290 -4.73 4.80 -5.40
N TYR A 291 -5.78 4.14 -5.89
CA TYR A 291 -6.28 2.93 -5.27
C TYR A 291 -6.79 1.92 -6.31
N GLY A 292 -6.58 0.64 -6.01
CA GLY A 292 -7.30 -0.46 -6.62
C GLY A 292 -8.78 -0.43 -6.24
N ALA A 293 -9.64 -0.59 -7.23
CA ALA A 293 -11.08 -0.67 -7.05
C ALA A 293 -11.60 -2.01 -7.60
N ALA A 294 -12.28 -2.75 -6.73
CA ALA A 294 -12.83 -4.08 -6.98
C ALA A 294 -11.85 -5.12 -7.60
N ASP A 295 -10.56 -5.06 -7.25
CA ASP A 295 -9.47 -5.84 -7.87
C ASP A 295 -9.45 -5.77 -9.41
N LYS A 296 -9.90 -4.64 -9.99
CA LYS A 296 -10.15 -4.54 -11.43
C LYS A 296 -9.75 -3.23 -12.07
N TYR A 297 -9.97 -2.12 -11.38
CA TYR A 297 -9.72 -0.78 -11.86
C TYR A 297 -8.67 -0.07 -11.01
N ILE A 298 -8.04 0.95 -11.59
CA ILE A 298 -7.31 1.97 -10.85
C ILE A 298 -8.18 3.22 -10.84
N ALA A 299 -8.40 3.77 -9.65
CA ALA A 299 -9.07 5.04 -9.45
C ALA A 299 -8.20 5.98 -8.61
N SER A 300 -8.58 7.25 -8.56
CA SER A 300 -7.93 8.24 -7.70
C SER A 300 -8.95 9.04 -6.89
N ALA A 301 -8.43 9.63 -5.81
CA ALA A 301 -9.16 10.51 -4.93
C ALA A 301 -8.21 11.53 -4.30
N LYS A 302 -8.74 12.62 -3.76
CA LYS A 302 -7.95 13.66 -3.09
C LYS A 302 -8.61 14.17 -1.82
N ILE A 303 -7.81 14.69 -0.90
CA ILE A 303 -8.29 15.36 0.31
C ILE A 303 -7.34 16.48 0.68
N ASN A 304 -7.86 17.56 1.25
CA ASN A 304 -7.02 18.62 1.79
C ASN A 304 -6.17 18.07 2.94
N ILE A 305 -4.84 18.16 2.82
CA ILE A 305 -3.92 17.57 3.81
C ILE A 305 -4.05 18.24 5.18
N ASN A 306 -4.28 19.56 5.22
CA ASN A 306 -4.38 20.30 6.47
C ASN A 306 -5.67 19.96 7.22
N GLU A 307 -6.77 19.77 6.49
CA GLU A 307 -8.04 19.31 7.07
C GLU A 307 -7.90 17.89 7.64
N LEU A 308 -7.25 16.99 6.91
CA LEU A 308 -6.98 15.63 7.37
C LEU A 308 -6.12 15.62 8.65
N LEU A 309 -5.02 16.38 8.67
CA LEU A 309 -4.16 16.47 9.85
C LEU A 309 -4.91 17.09 11.04
N ALA A 310 -5.67 18.16 10.83
CA ALA A 310 -6.48 18.77 11.87
C ALA A 310 -7.54 17.80 12.44
N GLU A 311 -8.14 16.98 11.59
CA GLU A 311 -9.10 15.95 12.01
C GLU A 311 -8.43 14.85 12.82
N LEU A 312 -7.29 14.31 12.36
CA LEU A 312 -6.51 13.31 13.09
C LEU A 312 -6.17 13.77 14.51
N MET A 313 -5.77 15.04 14.67
CA MET A 313 -5.42 15.60 15.98
C MET A 313 -6.59 15.67 16.97
N LYS A 314 -7.85 15.53 16.52
CA LYS A 314 -9.02 15.39 17.41
C LYS A 314 -9.12 13.99 18.03
N TYR A 315 -8.39 13.01 17.49
CA TYR A 315 -8.42 11.60 17.91
C TYR A 315 -7.02 11.10 18.30
N PRO A 316 -6.41 11.66 19.36
CA PRO A 316 -5.14 11.16 19.88
C PRO A 316 -5.29 9.72 20.39
N VAL A 317 -4.24 8.91 20.19
CA VAL A 317 -4.16 7.58 20.78
C VAL A 317 -3.53 7.75 22.17
N SER A 318 -4.35 7.55 23.20
CA SER A 318 -3.95 7.52 24.61
C SER A 318 -3.16 6.26 24.95
#